data_AF-A0A7J3CS11-F1
#
_entry.id   AF-A0A7J3CS11-F1
#
_cell.length_a   1.000
_cell.length_b   1.000
_cell.length_c   1.000
_cell.angle_alpha   90.00
_cell.angle_beta   90.00
_cell.angle_gamma   90.00
#
_symmetry.space_group_name_H-M   'P 1'
#
loop_
_entity.id
_entity.type
_entity.pdbx_description
1 polymer ?
#
loop_
_entity_poly.entity_id
_entity_poly.type
_entity_poly.pdbx_seq_one_letter_code
_entity_poly.pdbx_strand_id
1 'polypeptide(L)'
;MVNEEIFAGLKSAISHGFSIEEAMQSLINAGYNAQEVKEAAAYLSQPSPKPAQPAFSPLYQTPPNTQKSNQTSFVTILLIIGIAILSIAIVGIILFWKEISSFLS
;
A
#
# COMPACT_ATOMS: atom_id res chain seq x y z
N MET A 1 4.20 0.01 -29.11
CA MET A 1 2.96 0.82 -29.15
C MET A 1 2.53 0.95 -27.70
N VAL A 2 2.25 2.17 -27.25
CA VAL A 2 1.82 2.37 -25.85
C VAL A 2 0.46 1.73 -25.67
N ASN A 3 0.35 0.85 -24.69
CA ASN A 3 -0.91 0.19 -24.37
C ASN A 3 -1.88 1.23 -23.78
N GLU A 4 -2.93 1.56 -24.52
CA GLU A 4 -3.85 2.67 -24.19
C GLU A 4 -4.57 2.43 -22.86
N GLU A 5 -4.84 1.18 -22.50
CA GLU A 5 -5.44 0.78 -21.22
C GLU A 5 -4.53 1.12 -20.04
N ILE A 6 -3.23 0.82 -20.14
CA ILE A 6 -2.22 1.14 -19.13
C ILE A 6 -2.11 2.66 -18.96
N PHE A 7 -2.08 3.39 -20.09
CA PHE A 7 -1.99 4.84 -20.08
C PHE A 7 -3.24 5.49 -19.45
N ALA A 8 -4.44 5.01 -19.79
CA ALA A 8 -5.69 5.48 -19.20
C ALA A 8 -5.76 5.17 -17.70
N GLY A 9 -5.30 3.99 -17.29
CA GLY A 9 -5.20 3.59 -15.89
C GLY A 9 -4.25 4.49 -15.08
N LEU A 10 -3.04 4.73 -15.58
CA LEU A 10 -2.07 5.65 -14.97
C LEU A 10 -2.65 7.07 -14.85
N LYS A 11 -3.22 7.61 -15.93
CA LYS A 11 -3.82 8.95 -15.94
C LYS A 11 -4.97 9.06 -14.94
N SER A 12 -5.83 8.04 -14.86
CA SER A 12 -6.92 7.98 -13.89
C SER A 12 -6.38 8.00 -12.47
N ALA A 13 -5.42 7.14 -12.11
CA ALA A 13 -4.82 7.11 -10.78
C ALA A 13 -4.19 8.45 -10.38
N ILE A 14 -3.41 9.07 -11.28
CA ILE A 14 -2.79 10.38 -11.03
C ILE A 14 -3.86 11.46 -10.81
N SER A 15 -4.96 11.44 -11.57
CA SER A 15 -6.07 12.39 -11.39
C SER A 15 -6.78 12.26 -10.04
N HIS A 16 -6.73 11.08 -9.42
CA HIS A 16 -7.22 10.82 -8.07
C HIS A 16 -6.17 11.13 -6.97
N GLY A 17 -4.98 11.59 -7.34
CA GLY A 17 -3.95 12.04 -6.40
C GLY A 17 -2.90 11.00 -6.03
N PHE A 18 -2.87 9.84 -6.70
CA PHE A 18 -1.79 8.85 -6.54
C PHE A 18 -0.50 9.34 -7.21
N SER A 19 0.66 8.99 -6.66
CA SER A 19 1.93 9.24 -7.34
C SER A 19 2.06 8.35 -8.59
N ILE A 20 2.94 8.75 -9.52
CA ILE A 20 3.22 7.94 -10.71
C ILE A 20 3.73 6.56 -10.30
N GLU A 21 4.62 6.50 -9.31
CA GLU A 21 5.19 5.26 -8.78
C GLU A 21 4.12 4.36 -8.15
N GLU A 22 3.19 4.92 -7.37
CA GLU A 22 2.08 4.17 -6.77
C GLU A 22 1.14 3.61 -7.84
N ALA A 23 0.81 4.42 -8.84
CA ALA A 23 -0.04 4.00 -9.95
C ALA A 23 0.63 2.91 -10.79
N MET A 24 1.93 3.02 -11.04
CA MET A 24 2.73 2.00 -11.72
C MET A 24 2.72 0.68 -10.94
N GLN A 25 2.96 0.74 -9.62
CA GLN A 25 2.98 -0.46 -8.78
C GLN A 25 1.61 -1.15 -8.74
N SER A 26 0.52 -0.37 -8.69
CA SER A 26 -0.85 -0.90 -8.74
C SER A 26 -1.12 -1.69 -10.02
N LEU A 27 -0.70 -1.16 -11.18
CA LEU A 27 -0.83 -1.85 -12.46
C LEU A 27 0.03 -3.11 -12.54
N ILE A 28 1.27 -3.07 -12.04
CA ILE A 28 2.13 -4.26 -11.97
C ILE A 28 1.47 -5.36 -11.13
N ASN A 29 0.89 -4.99 -9.98
CA ASN A 29 0.18 -5.93 -9.10
C ASN A 29 -1.11 -6.48 -9.73
N ALA A 30 -1.74 -5.72 -10.64
CA ALA A 30 -2.90 -6.15 -11.40
C ALA A 30 -2.56 -7.10 -12.57
N GLY A 31 -1.27 -7.41 -12.77
CA GLY A 31 -0.78 -8.36 -13.77
C GLY A 31 -0.31 -7.72 -15.07
N TYR A 32 -0.22 -6.39 -15.15
CA TYR A 32 0.35 -5.71 -16.31
C TYR A 32 1.88 -5.85 -16.34
N ASN A 33 2.47 -5.84 -17.54
CA ASN A 33 3.90 -5.95 -17.71
C ASN A 33 4.61 -4.66 -17.21
N ALA A 34 5.60 -4.82 -16.34
CA ALA A 34 6.32 -3.69 -15.74
C ALA A 34 7.03 -2.80 -16.78
N GLN A 35 7.49 -3.36 -17.89
CA GLN A 35 8.15 -2.60 -18.96
C GLN A 35 7.16 -1.72 -19.73
N GLU A 36 5.97 -2.25 -20.03
CA GLU A 36 4.89 -1.48 -20.68
C GLU A 36 4.36 -0.37 -19.77
N VAL A 37 4.22 -0.66 -18.47
CA VAL A 37 3.81 0.32 -17.45
C VAL A 37 4.83 1.46 -17.36
N LYS A 38 6.13 1.14 -17.34
CA LYS A 38 7.19 2.15 -17.31
C LYS A 38 7.25 3.00 -18.58
N GLU A 39 7.05 2.37 -19.74
CA GLU A 39 6.98 3.06 -21.02
C GLU A 39 5.82 4.06 -21.02
N ALA A 40 4.61 3.62 -20.65
CA ALA A 40 3.43 4.49 -20.54
C ALA A 40 3.61 5.64 -19.53
N ALA A 41 4.25 5.38 -18.38
CA ALA A 41 4.57 6.41 -17.40
C ALA A 41 5.56 7.45 -17.94
N ALA A 42 6.55 7.03 -18.74
CA ALA A 42 7.49 7.95 -19.36
C ALA A 42 6.81 8.95 -20.32
N TYR A 43 5.73 8.54 -20.99
CA TYR A 43 4.92 9.44 -21.83
C TYR A 43 4.14 10.48 -21.02
N LEU A 44 3.71 10.15 -19.80
CA LEU A 44 3.01 11.08 -18.91
C LEU A 44 3.95 12.09 -18.23
N SER A 45 5.20 11.67 -17.98
CA SER A 45 6.24 12.52 -17.39
C SER A 45 6.86 13.50 -18.39
N GLN A 46 6.57 13.37 -19.70
CA GLN A 46 6.99 14.37 -20.66
C GLN A 46 6.23 15.68 -20.37
N PRO A 47 6.93 16.79 -20.10
CA PRO A 47 6.27 18.06 -19.92
C PRO A 47 5.63 18.45 -21.25
N SER A 48 4.31 18.27 -21.35
CA SER A 48 3.52 18.91 -22.40
C SER A 48 3.91 20.39 -22.42
N PRO A 49 4.26 20.97 -23.58
CA PRO A 49 4.50 22.41 -23.67
C PRO A 49 3.26 23.10 -23.14
N LYS A 50 3.37 23.69 -21.95
CA LYS A 50 2.29 24.44 -21.31
C LYS A 50 1.79 25.45 -22.34
N PRO A 51 0.52 25.39 -22.78
CA PRO A 51 -0.08 26.55 -23.42
C PRO A 51 0.05 27.69 -22.40
N ALA A 52 0.62 28.81 -22.81
CA ALA A 52 0.72 29.99 -21.96
C ALA A 52 -0.69 30.41 -21.53
N GLN A 53 -1.12 29.95 -20.35
CA GLN A 53 -2.35 30.40 -19.73
C GLN A 53 -2.08 31.77 -19.11
N PRO A 54 -2.87 32.81 -19.43
CA PRO A 54 -2.84 34.06 -18.69
C PRO A 54 -3.23 33.80 -17.24
N ALA A 55 -2.41 34.31 -16.31
CA ALA A 55 -2.58 34.16 -14.88
C ALA A 55 -3.91 34.78 -14.42
N PHE A 56 -4.88 33.94 -14.07
CA PHE A 56 -5.99 34.29 -13.21
C PHE A 56 -6.04 33.28 -12.07
N SER A 57 -5.69 33.74 -10.87
CA SER A 57 -5.88 33.03 -9.62
C SER A 57 -7.36 33.00 -9.25
N PRO A 58 -7.88 31.83 -8.83
CA PRO A 58 -8.79 31.84 -7.69
C PRO A 58 -8.29 30.93 -6.56
N LEU A 59 -8.49 31.46 -5.38
CA LEU A 59 -8.16 30.94 -4.06
C LEU A 59 -9.19 29.87 -3.68
N TYR A 60 -8.84 28.58 -3.76
CA TYR A 60 -9.59 27.51 -3.07
C TYR A 60 -8.64 26.44 -2.50
N GLN A 61 -8.80 26.24 -1.20
CA GLN A 61 -8.11 25.28 -0.35
C GLN A 61 -8.46 23.85 -0.78
N THR A 62 -7.48 22.94 -0.79
CA THR A 62 -7.73 21.50 -0.77
C THR A 62 -7.37 20.90 0.60
N PRO A 63 -8.21 20.00 1.13
CA PRO A 63 -8.17 19.47 2.50
C PRO A 63 -6.93 18.63 2.82
N PRO A 64 -6.66 18.38 4.12
CA PRO A 64 -5.46 17.69 4.56
C PRO A 64 -5.38 16.28 3.97
N ASN A 65 -4.29 16.05 3.24
CA ASN A 65 -3.81 14.75 2.81
C ASN A 65 -3.75 13.82 4.01
N THR A 66 -4.75 12.94 4.11
CA THR A 66 -4.67 11.82 5.04
C THR A 66 -3.70 10.85 4.41
N GLN A 67 -2.42 10.99 4.75
CA GLN A 67 -1.43 9.94 4.56
C GLN A 67 -2.00 8.69 5.23
N LYS A 68 -2.57 7.81 4.41
CA LYS A 68 -2.98 6.48 4.81
C LYS A 68 -1.70 5.68 5.03
N SER A 69 -1.13 5.94 6.21
CA SER A 69 -0.01 5.25 6.82
C SER A 69 -0.21 3.75 6.69
N ASN A 70 0.88 3.09 6.30
CA ASN A 70 1.06 1.66 6.10
C ASN A 70 0.89 0.87 7.43
N GLN A 71 -0.31 0.91 8.01
CA GLN A 71 -0.65 0.32 9.31
C GLN A 71 -0.91 -1.20 9.24
N THR A 72 -0.67 -1.83 8.09
CA THR A 72 -0.91 -3.26 7.89
C THR A 72 0.30 -4.15 8.25
N SER A 73 1.51 -3.59 8.36
CA SER A 73 2.71 -4.37 8.72
C SER A 73 2.85 -4.64 10.23
N PHE A 74 2.34 -3.77 11.11
CA PHE A 74 2.46 -3.95 12.57
C PHE A 74 1.48 -4.98 13.13
N VAL A 75 0.26 -5.08 12.57
CA VAL A 75 -0.77 -6.01 13.04
C VAL A 75 -0.34 -7.46 12.82
N THR A 76 0.28 -7.75 11.67
CA THR A 76 0.75 -9.12 11.34
C THR A 76 1.87 -9.57 12.28
N ILE A 77 2.80 -8.69 12.64
CA ILE A 77 3.90 -9.01 13.58
C ILE A 77 3.34 -9.25 14.99
N LEU A 78 2.41 -8.40 15.46
CA LEU A 78 1.75 -8.59 16.76
C LEU A 78 0.97 -9.90 16.84
N LEU A 79 0.29 -10.30 15.76
CA LEU A 79 -0.46 -11.55 15.69
C LEU A 79 0.47 -12.77 15.82
N ILE A 80 1.60 -12.78 15.10
CA ILE A 80 2.58 -13.88 15.15
C ILE A 80 3.19 -14.00 16.56
N ILE A 81 3.57 -12.86 17.17
CA ILE A 81 4.11 -12.85 18.54
C ILE A 81 3.06 -13.36 19.53
N GLY A 82 1.80 -12.93 19.41
CA GLY A 82 0.71 -13.39 20.26
C GLY A 82 0.50 -14.91 20.17
N ILE A 83 0.49 -15.46 18.96
CA ILE A 83 0.36 -16.91 18.75
C ILE A 83 1.57 -17.67 19.33
N ALA A 84 2.79 -17.16 19.15
CA ALA A 84 4.00 -17.78 19.69
C ALA A 84 3.98 -17.85 21.21
N ILE A 85 3.59 -16.77 21.89
CA ILE A 85 3.46 -16.73 23.35
C ILE A 85 2.38 -17.70 23.83
N LEU A 86 1.22 -17.71 23.15
CA LEU A 86 0.12 -18.62 23.50
C LEU A 86 0.54 -20.09 23.39
N SER A 87 1.30 -20.43 22.34
CA SER A 87 1.82 -21.77 22.11
C SER A 87 2.73 -22.23 23.25
N ILE A 88 3.65 -21.37 23.69
CA ILE A 88 4.57 -21.67 24.80
C ILE A 88 3.80 -21.85 26.11
N ALA A 89 2.82 -21.00 26.39
CA ALA A 89 2.00 -21.10 27.60
C ALA A 89 1.21 -22.41 27.64
N ILE A 90 0.58 -22.81 26.53
CA ILE A 90 -0.16 -24.08 26.43
C ILE A 90 0.76 -25.27 26.68
N VAL A 91 1.95 -25.29 26.06
CA VAL A 91 2.93 -26.37 26.26
C VAL A 91 3.40 -26.41 27.72
N GLY A 92 3.67 -25.25 28.32
CA GLY A 92 4.03 -25.15 29.74
C GLY A 92 2.96 -25.73 30.66
N ILE A 93 1.69 -25.38 30.42
CA ILE A 93 0.55 -25.92 31.19
C ILE A 93 0.45 -27.43 31.02
N ILE A 94 0.60 -27.97 29.81
CA ILE A 94 0.53 -29.42 29.57
C ILE A 94 1.68 -30.15 30.27
N LEU A 95 2.90 -29.63 30.20
CA LEU A 95 4.07 -30.25 30.83
C LEU A 95 4.01 -30.21 32.35
N PHE A 96 3.53 -29.10 32.91
CA PHE A 96 3.40 -28.91 34.36
C PHE A 96 2.04 -29.28 34.93
N TRP A 97 1.11 -29.82 34.12
CA TRP A 97 -0.24 -30.12 34.57
C TRP A 97 -0.26 -31.09 35.75
N LYS A 98 0.66 -32.06 35.75
CA LYS A 98 0.80 -33.05 36.82
C LYS A 98 1.22 -32.40 38.14
N GLU A 99 2.21 -31.52 38.12
CA GLU A 99 2.69 -30.83 39.32
C GLU A 99 1.63 -29.88 39.87
N ILE A 100 1.02 -29.06 38.99
CA ILE A 100 -0.05 -28.11 39.34
C ILE A 100 -1.25 -28.83 39.96
N SER A 101 -1.66 -29.97 39.38
CA SER A 101 -2.76 -30.76 39.93
C SER A 101 -2.48 -31.30 41.33
N SER A 102 -1.21 -31.57 41.65
CA SER A 102 -0.82 -32.04 42.99
C SER A 102 -0.81 -30.94 44.05
N PHE A 103 -0.61 -29.68 43.66
CA PHE A 103 -0.70 -28.53 44.58
C PHE A 103 -2.15 -28.11 44.88
N LEU A 104 -3.08 -28.46 44.00
CA LEU A 104 -4.51 -28.15 44.15
C LEU A 104 -5.30 -29.27 44.85
N SER A 105 -4.72 -30.45 45.01
CA SER A 105 -5.34 -31.60 45.68
C SER A 105 -4.82 -31.78 47.10
#